data_AF-A0A924EEP1-F1
#
_entry.id   AF-A0A924EEP1-F1
#
_cell.length_a   1.000
_cell.length_b   1.000
_cell.length_c   1.000
_cell.angle_alpha   90.00
_cell.angle_beta   90.00
_cell.angle_gamma   90.00
#
_symmetry.space_group_name_H-M   'P 1'
#
loop_
_entity.id
_entity.type
_entity.pdbx_description
1 polymer ?
#
loop_
_entity_poly.entity_id
_entity_poly.type
_entity_poly.pdbx_seq_one_letter_code
_entity_poly.pdbx_strand_id
1 'polypeptide(L)'
;MLKNFTNGRFSSRTVKKICFINKCEYPGAEEQKDKVMHATMTIMGTTVMFSDAGGQMNVNFGDNFSVSLDFKHDGDMQRTFDALSTGGVVKMPLQDTFWGAKFGMCTDKFDVNWMCNHDKPKG
;
A
#
# COMPACT_ATOMS: atom_id res chain seq x y z
N MET A 1 -1.44 11.47 4.18
CA MET A 1 -0.79 10.39 3.41
C MET A 1 -1.80 9.68 2.52
N LEU A 2 -2.94 9.25 3.08
CA LEU A 2 -3.92 8.43 2.37
C LEU A 2 -4.69 9.13 1.24
N LYS A 3 -4.92 10.44 1.34
CA LYS A 3 -5.52 11.23 0.24
C LYS A 3 -4.72 11.17 -1.06
N ASN A 4 -3.39 11.15 -0.96
CA ASN A 4 -2.53 11.07 -2.13
C ASN A 4 -2.46 9.64 -2.68
N PHE A 5 -2.52 8.65 -1.79
CA PHE A 5 -2.57 7.22 -2.11
C PHE A 5 -3.80 6.87 -2.96
N THR A 6 -4.96 7.45 -2.66
CA THR A 6 -6.21 7.17 -3.39
C THR A 6 -6.36 7.93 -4.72
N ASN A 7 -5.62 9.03 -4.92
CA ASN A 7 -5.66 9.83 -6.13
C ASN A 7 -4.66 9.37 -7.21
N GLY A 8 -3.76 8.45 -6.89
CA GLY A 8 -2.76 7.91 -7.80
C GLY A 8 -3.15 6.56 -8.37
N ARG A 9 -3.71 6.53 -9.58
CA ARG A 9 -3.69 5.40 -10.55
C ARG A 9 -4.12 3.99 -10.09
N PHE A 10 -4.65 3.79 -8.88
CA PHE A 10 -5.38 2.56 -8.54
C PHE A 10 -6.74 2.61 -9.24
N SER A 11 -6.98 1.69 -10.18
CA SER A 11 -8.27 1.65 -10.89
C SER A 11 -9.42 1.54 -9.89
N SER A 12 -10.56 2.14 -10.22
CA SER A 12 -11.80 2.23 -9.43
C SER A 12 -12.35 0.89 -8.87
N ARG A 13 -11.74 -0.26 -9.17
CA ARG A 13 -12.08 -1.57 -8.61
C ARG A 13 -11.42 -1.88 -7.25
N THR A 14 -10.46 -1.08 -6.84
CA THR A 14 -9.58 -1.40 -5.69
C THR A 14 -10.00 -0.67 -4.41
N VAL A 15 -10.50 0.56 -4.49
CA VAL A 15 -10.92 1.34 -3.30
C VAL A 15 -12.44 1.24 -3.12
N LYS A 16 -12.89 0.56 -2.06
CA LYS A 16 -14.32 0.28 -1.85
C LYS A 16 -15.02 1.34 -1.00
N LYS A 17 -14.33 1.95 -0.03
CA LYS A 17 -14.93 2.97 0.84
C LYS A 17 -13.86 3.85 1.48
N ILE A 18 -13.98 5.17 1.30
CA ILE A 18 -13.20 6.16 2.03
C ILE A 18 -14.18 6.98 2.87
N CYS A 19 -13.99 6.99 4.18
CA CYS A 19 -14.70 7.83 5.12
C CYS A 19 -13.74 8.88 5.69
N PHE A 20 -13.98 10.14 5.32
CA PHE A 20 -13.26 11.29 5.84
C PHE A 20 -13.82 11.70 7.19
N ILE A 21 -12.96 12.25 8.06
CA ILE A 21 -13.37 12.69 9.40
C ILE A 21 -14.53 13.70 9.33
N ASN A 22 -14.57 14.58 8.33
CA ASN A 22 -15.64 15.58 8.16
C ASN A 22 -17.04 15.01 7.84
N LYS A 23 -17.17 13.72 7.49
CA LYS A 23 -18.44 13.05 7.18
C LYS A 23 -18.99 12.20 8.32
N CYS A 24 -18.23 12.04 9.40
CA CYS A 24 -18.72 11.52 10.67
C CYS A 24 -18.86 12.73 11.61
N GLU A 25 -19.93 12.81 12.41
CA GLU A 25 -20.05 13.82 13.45
C GLU A 25 -18.99 13.57 14.53
N TYR A 26 -17.76 14.01 14.28
CA TYR A 26 -16.65 13.94 15.21
C TYR A 26 -16.38 15.35 15.75
N PRO A 27 -16.52 15.58 17.06
CA PRO A 27 -16.18 16.86 17.69
C PRO A 27 -14.65 16.98 17.79
N GLY A 28 -13.99 17.15 16.65
CA GLY A 28 -12.54 17.26 16.53
C GLY A 28 -12.12 18.60 15.95
N ALA A 29 -10.96 19.09 16.41
CA ALA A 29 -10.36 20.34 16.01
C ALA A 29 -10.29 20.51 14.47
N GLU A 30 -10.42 21.74 14.00
CA GLU A 30 -10.41 22.11 12.57
C GLU A 30 -9.30 21.45 11.74
N GLU A 31 -8.14 21.24 12.37
CA GLU A 31 -6.96 20.58 11.83
C GLU A 31 -7.16 19.12 11.37
N GLN A 32 -8.26 18.47 11.77
CA GLN A 32 -8.54 17.06 11.45
C GLN A 32 -9.59 16.89 10.35
N LYS A 33 -10.24 17.97 9.89
CA LYS A 33 -11.30 17.93 8.86
C LYS A 33 -10.86 17.24 7.56
N ASP A 34 -9.57 17.29 7.27
CA ASP A 34 -8.97 16.76 6.05
C ASP A 34 -8.31 15.39 6.19
N LYS A 35 -8.44 14.72 7.33
CA LYS A 35 -7.88 13.38 7.56
C LYS A 35 -8.86 12.27 7.20
N VAL A 36 -8.33 11.11 6.83
CA VAL A 36 -9.09 9.89 6.60
C VAL A 36 -9.32 9.19 7.94
N MET A 37 -10.58 9.09 8.37
CA MET A 37 -10.94 8.36 9.59
C MET A 37 -10.83 6.85 9.37
N HIS A 38 -11.31 6.41 8.21
CA HIS A 38 -11.38 5.01 7.86
C HIS A 38 -11.39 4.88 6.34
N ALA A 39 -10.45 4.13 5.78
CA ALA A 39 -10.48 3.73 4.39
C ALA A 39 -10.22 2.24 4.27
N THR A 40 -10.91 1.63 3.31
CA THR A 40 -10.75 0.22 2.96
C THR A 40 -10.45 0.07 1.49
N MET A 41 -9.52 -0.83 1.21
CA MET A 41 -9.07 -1.15 -0.13
C MET A 41 -8.94 -2.65 -0.27
N THR A 42 -9.44 -3.19 -1.38
CA THR A 42 -9.23 -4.59 -1.72
C THR A 42 -8.07 -4.71 -2.69
N ILE A 43 -6.94 -5.24 -2.24
CA ILE A 43 -5.76 -5.55 -3.05
C ILE A 43 -5.75 -7.05 -3.30
N MET A 44 -5.85 -7.49 -4.55
CA MET A 44 -5.78 -8.91 -4.94
C MET A 44 -6.73 -9.84 -4.15
N GLY A 45 -7.90 -9.33 -3.77
CA GLY A 45 -8.89 -10.07 -2.96
C GLY A 45 -8.72 -9.90 -1.44
N THR A 46 -7.60 -9.38 -0.97
CA THR A 46 -7.35 -9.07 0.45
C THR A 46 -7.85 -7.67 0.79
N THR A 47 -8.61 -7.54 1.87
CA THR A 47 -9.03 -6.21 2.38
C THR A 47 -7.96 -5.64 3.30
N VAL A 48 -7.39 -4.50 2.89
CA VAL A 48 -6.49 -3.68 3.70
C VAL A 48 -7.28 -2.47 4.20
N MET A 49 -7.13 -2.17 5.49
CA MET A 49 -7.76 -1.01 6.13
C MET A 49 -6.68 -0.04 6.61
N PHE A 50 -6.94 1.26 6.47
CA PHE A 50 -6.00 2.30 6.87
C PHE A 50 -6.73 3.58 7.31
N SER A 51 -6.09 4.36 8.17
CA SER A 51 -6.55 5.66 8.68
C SER A 51 -5.37 6.61 8.85
N ASP A 52 -5.62 7.93 8.79
CA ASP A 52 -4.61 8.91 9.14
C ASP A 52 -4.56 9.03 10.69
N ALA A 53 -3.36 9.20 11.26
CA ALA A 53 -3.21 9.41 12.70
C ALA A 53 -3.82 10.75 13.15
N GLY A 54 -4.65 10.71 14.20
CA GLY A 54 -5.30 11.88 14.82
C GLY A 54 -4.60 12.36 16.11
N GLY A 55 -4.82 13.63 16.49
CA GLY A 55 -4.34 14.19 17.77
C GLY A 55 -2.82 14.20 17.93
N GLN A 56 -2.34 13.85 19.14
CA GLN A 56 -0.92 13.76 19.52
C GLN A 56 -0.26 12.41 19.20
N MET A 57 -0.87 11.58 18.34
CA MET A 57 -0.24 10.31 17.95
C MET A 57 0.98 10.58 17.06
N ASN A 58 2.17 10.35 17.61
CA ASN A 58 3.41 10.33 16.85
C ASN A 58 3.44 9.07 15.99
N VAL A 59 3.48 9.25 14.67
CA VAL A 59 3.72 8.17 13.72
C VAL A 59 5.21 8.16 13.39
N ASN A 60 5.90 7.10 13.80
CA ASN A 60 7.25 6.85 13.33
C ASN A 60 7.15 6.16 11.96
N PHE A 61 7.48 6.90 10.92
CA PHE A 61 7.58 6.36 9.56
C PHE A 61 8.94 5.65 9.38
N GLY A 62 8.94 4.46 8.79
CA GLY A 62 10.14 3.65 8.58
C GLY A 62 9.82 2.19 8.21
N ASP A 63 10.68 1.26 8.63
CA ASP A 63 10.60 -0.17 8.31
C ASP A 63 9.61 -0.95 9.22
N ASN A 64 8.64 -0.27 9.84
CA ASN A 64 7.78 -0.85 10.87
C ASN A 64 6.70 -1.80 10.32
N PHE A 65 6.33 -1.66 9.04
CA PHE A 65 5.48 -2.64 8.35
C PHE A 65 5.75 -2.65 6.84
N SER A 66 5.48 -3.80 6.21
CA SER A 66 5.49 -4.00 4.76
C SER A 66 4.26 -4.79 4.35
N VAL A 67 3.70 -4.47 3.18
CA VAL A 67 2.60 -5.22 2.57
C VAL A 67 3.18 -6.24 1.60
N SER A 68 2.93 -7.54 1.85
CA SER A 68 3.32 -8.62 0.92
C SER A 68 2.21 -8.88 -0.09
N LEU A 69 2.58 -8.95 -1.37
CA LEU A 69 1.71 -9.30 -2.49
C LEU A 69 2.22 -10.59 -3.13
N ASP A 70 1.38 -11.62 -3.10
CA ASP A 70 1.67 -12.92 -3.73
C ASP A 70 1.03 -13.01 -5.11
N PHE A 71 1.86 -13.18 -6.13
CA PHE A 71 1.45 -13.23 -7.53
C PHE A 71 1.43 -14.66 -8.04
N LYS A 72 0.52 -14.93 -8.97
CA LYS A 72 0.45 -16.20 -9.72
C LYS A 72 1.15 -16.15 -11.08
N HIS A 73 1.43 -14.95 -11.56
CA HIS A 73 1.97 -14.71 -12.89
C HIS A 73 3.07 -13.63 -12.85
N ASP A 74 4.21 -13.93 -13.45
CA ASP A 74 5.36 -13.00 -13.57
C ASP A 74 5.00 -11.66 -14.21
N GLY A 75 4.15 -11.67 -15.23
CA GLY A 75 3.75 -10.45 -15.95
C GLY A 75 2.97 -9.48 -15.06
N ASP A 76 2.07 -10.00 -14.23
CA ASP A 76 1.29 -9.19 -13.29
C ASP A 76 2.18 -8.63 -12.17
N MET A 77 3.12 -9.45 -11.69
CA MET A 77 4.12 -9.05 -10.71
C MET A 77 4.99 -7.90 -11.23
N GLN A 78 5.57 -8.05 -12.43
CA GLN A 78 6.42 -7.03 -13.04
C GLN A 78 5.67 -5.71 -13.21
N ARG A 79 4.47 -5.76 -13.81
CA ARG A 79 3.63 -4.58 -14.03
C ARG A 79 3.30 -3.87 -12.71
N THR A 80 2.98 -4.62 -11.67
CA THR A 80 2.63 -4.06 -10.36
C THR A 80 3.86 -3.45 -9.68
N PHE A 81 5.00 -4.15 -9.71
CA PHE A 81 6.25 -3.66 -9.14
C PHE A 81 6.74 -2.37 -9.80
N ASP A 82 6.67 -2.28 -11.13
CA ASP A 82 7.03 -1.06 -11.87
C ASP A 82 6.12 0.11 -11.49
N ALA A 83 4.82 -0.16 -11.32
CA ALA A 83 3.86 0.87 -10.91
C ALA A 83 4.09 1.36 -9.48
N LEU A 84 4.38 0.44 -8.54
CA LEU A 84 4.65 0.78 -7.13
C LEU A 84 5.98 1.52 -6.95
N SER A 85 7.01 1.12 -7.70
CA SER A 85 8.33 1.75 -7.64
C SER A 85 8.43 3.08 -8.38
N THR A 86 7.45 3.42 -9.24
CA THR A 86 7.43 4.70 -9.97
C THR A 86 7.33 5.89 -9.00
N GLY A 87 8.39 6.68 -8.94
CA GLY A 87 8.49 7.82 -8.02
C GLY A 87 8.73 7.43 -6.56
N GLY A 88 8.99 6.15 -6.31
CA GLY A 88 9.43 5.62 -5.03
C GLY A 88 10.90 5.21 -5.05
N VAL A 89 11.27 4.30 -4.17
CA VAL A 89 12.64 3.77 -4.02
C VAL A 89 12.63 2.25 -4.13
N VAL A 90 13.33 1.71 -5.13
CA VAL A 90 13.59 0.27 -5.21
C VAL A 90 14.60 -0.11 -4.13
N LYS A 91 14.20 -1.00 -3.20
CA LYS A 91 15.06 -1.56 -2.16
C LYS A 91 15.76 -2.83 -2.64
N MET A 92 15.02 -3.65 -3.37
CA MET A 92 15.51 -4.88 -4.01
C MET A 92 14.79 -5.04 -5.35
N PRO A 93 15.50 -5.02 -6.49
CA PRO A 93 14.92 -5.32 -7.79
C PRO A 93 14.28 -6.71 -7.81
N LEU A 94 13.29 -6.93 -8.68
CA LEU A 94 12.75 -8.26 -8.90
C LEU A 94 13.86 -9.20 -9.39
N GLN A 95 14.12 -10.25 -8.61
CA GLN A 95 15.14 -11.24 -8.91
C GLN A 95 14.74 -12.61 -8.39
N ASP A 96 15.37 -13.64 -8.95
CA ASP A 96 15.24 -15.00 -8.45
C ASP A 96 15.97 -15.16 -7.12
N THR A 97 15.33 -15.86 -6.19
CA THR A 97 15.84 -16.06 -4.84
C THR A 97 16.16 -17.51 -4.57
N PHE A 98 17.08 -17.75 -3.63
CA PHE A 98 17.56 -19.10 -3.30
C PHE A 98 16.48 -20.01 -2.69
N TRP A 99 15.36 -19.45 -2.22
CA TRP A 99 14.22 -20.20 -1.69
C TRP A 99 13.17 -20.56 -2.74
N GLY A 100 13.48 -20.39 -4.03
CA GLY A 100 12.63 -20.83 -5.13
C GLY A 100 11.47 -19.89 -5.43
N ALA A 101 11.67 -18.59 -5.26
CA ALA A 101 10.69 -17.57 -5.66
C ALA A 101 11.34 -16.51 -6.55
N LYS A 102 10.51 -15.74 -7.26
CA LYS A 102 10.87 -14.42 -7.75
C LYS A 102 10.40 -13.40 -6.73
N PHE A 103 11.28 -12.53 -6.27
CA PHE A 103 10.99 -11.60 -5.17
C PHE A 103 11.59 -10.22 -5.43
N GLY A 104 10.96 -9.18 -4.90
CA GLY A 104 11.57 -7.87 -4.79
C GLY A 104 10.82 -6.95 -3.83
N MET A 105 11.46 -5.81 -3.54
CA MET A 105 11.00 -4.84 -2.55
C MET A 105 11.13 -3.41 -3.05
N CYS A 106 10.12 -2.59 -2.79
CA CYS A 106 10.18 -1.16 -3.02
C CYS A 106 9.39 -0.39 -1.96
N THR A 107 9.77 0.86 -1.75
CA THR A 107 8.97 1.84 -1.02
C THR A 107 8.31 2.72 -2.08
N ASP A 108 6.99 2.87 -2.04
CA ASP A 108 6.29 3.74 -3.00
C ASP A 108 6.45 5.23 -2.66
N LYS A 109 5.95 6.11 -3.53
CA LYS A 109 5.99 7.57 -3.34
C LYS A 109 5.17 8.10 -2.14
N PHE A 110 4.46 7.22 -1.44
CA PHE A 110 3.66 7.53 -0.26
C PHE A 110 4.26 6.89 1.00
N ASP A 111 5.52 6.44 0.92
CA ASP A 111 6.29 5.82 2.00
C ASP A 111 5.70 4.48 2.49
N VAL A 112 4.95 3.77 1.64
CA VAL A 112 4.49 2.40 1.93
C VAL A 112 5.53 1.39 1.44
N ASN A 113 5.95 0.48 2.32
CA ASN A 113 6.87 -0.60 1.96
C ASN A 113 6.10 -1.79 1.35
N TRP A 114 6.55 -2.27 0.20
CA TRP A 114 5.94 -3.34 -0.57
C TRP A 114 6.92 -4.49 -0.77
N MET A 115 6.44 -5.71 -0.60
CA MET A 115 7.11 -6.94 -0.98
C MET A 115 6.29 -7.63 -2.06
N CYS A 116 6.92 -7.95 -3.19
CA CYS A 116 6.27 -8.70 -4.26
C CYS A 116 6.91 -10.09 -4.30
N ASN A 117 6.09 -11.13 -4.20
CA ASN A 117 6.55 -12.53 -4.19
C ASN A 117 5.80 -13.35 -5.26
N HIS A 118 6.52 -14.22 -5.94
CA HIS A 118 5.96 -15.24 -6.81
C HIS A 118 6.72 -16.55 -6.61
N ASP A 119 6.06 -17.52 -5.96
CA ASP A 119 6.64 -18.85 -5.76
C ASP A 119 6.78 -19.57 -7.11
N LYS A 120 7.97 -20.10 -7.38
CA LYS A 120 8.19 -20.96 -8.55
C LYS A 120 7.57 -22.33 -8.29
N PRO A 121 7.10 -23.03 -9.35
CA PRO A 121 6.63 -24.39 -9.22
C PRO A 121 7.70 -25.26 -8.54
N LYS A 122 7.31 -25.98 -7.48
CA LYS A 122 8.16 -27.02 -6.91
C LYS A 122 8.16 -28.19 -7.90
N GLY A 123 9.34 -28.54 -8.39
CA GLY A 123 9.55 -29.69 -9.27
C GLY A 123 9.23 -31.01 -8.58
#